data_AF-A0A5J4N906-F1
#
_entry.id   AF-A0A5J4N906-F1
#
_cell.length_a   1.000
_cell.length_b   1.000
_cell.length_c   1.000
_cell.angle_alpha   90.00
_cell.angle_beta   90.00
_cell.angle_gamma   90.00
#
_symmetry.space_group_name_H-M   'P 1'
#
loop_
_entity.id
_entity.type
_entity.pdbx_description
1 polymer ?
#
loop_
_entity_poly.entity_id
_entity_poly.type
_entity_poly.pdbx_seq_one_letter_code
_entity_poly.pdbx_strand_id
1 'polypeptide(L)'
;MSGSIDRKKNQKGFLKEKVLQIYDKLFQGQDITQGRAGFWDDFFLLKVNVKWLNTHFEKAVSDDLIILKPQLNRLLLQCLHTAEHDKHRIRVANAIQTMDALVSGVYRCKTPADSTMDASEFLLNPEQVTDFMQHYTTLCSDMFRENRPERLRSLMLNSMHTFVTVSQDNVTYVHCLKLCFDKILLTCDRLSKYLLFAV
;
A
#
# COMPACT_ATOMS: atom_id res chain seq x y z
N MET A 1 7.36 -40.83 -2.84
CA MET A 1 6.55 -39.60 -2.63
C MET A 1 7.32 -38.30 -2.94
N SER A 2 8.29 -38.27 -3.86
CA SER A 2 9.13 -37.06 -4.11
C SER A 2 8.54 -36.02 -5.07
N GLY A 3 7.59 -36.36 -5.93
CA GLY A 3 7.15 -35.46 -7.02
C GLY A 3 6.34 -34.22 -6.60
N SER A 4 5.87 -34.12 -5.35
CA SER A 4 4.99 -33.03 -4.92
C SER A 4 5.70 -31.85 -4.24
N ILE A 5 6.95 -32.05 -3.78
CA ILE A 5 7.73 -31.01 -3.09
C ILE A 5 8.45 -30.12 -4.10
N ASP A 6 9.04 -30.72 -5.15
CA ASP A 6 9.77 -29.99 -6.20
C ASP A 6 8.85 -29.11 -7.05
N ARG A 7 7.64 -29.59 -7.37
CA ARG A 7 6.62 -28.79 -8.08
C ARG A 7 6.19 -27.55 -7.28
N LYS A 8 6.02 -27.67 -5.96
CA LYS A 8 5.66 -26.54 -5.08
C LYS A 8 6.80 -25.52 -4.94
N LYS A 9 8.06 -25.97 -4.92
CA LYS A 9 9.23 -25.08 -4.91
C LYS A 9 9.35 -24.30 -6.22
N ASN A 10 9.23 -24.97 -7.37
CA ASN A 10 9.31 -24.33 -8.69
C ASN A 10 8.17 -23.33 -8.92
N GLN A 11 6.94 -23.67 -8.50
CA GLN A 11 5.81 -22.74 -8.60
C GLN A 11 5.99 -21.49 -7.74
N LYS A 12 6.50 -21.62 -6.51
CA LYS A 12 6.83 -20.46 -5.65
C LYS A 12 7.90 -19.57 -6.26
N GLY A 13 8.94 -20.17 -6.87
CA GLY A 13 9.99 -19.44 -7.59
C GLY A 13 9.41 -18.64 -8.75
N PHE A 14 8.59 -19.27 -9.58
CA PHE A 14 7.94 -18.64 -10.73
C PHE A 14 7.04 -17.46 -10.36
N LEU A 15 6.21 -17.59 -9.31
CA LEU A 15 5.34 -16.49 -8.86
C LEU A 15 6.15 -15.31 -8.32
N LYS A 16 7.27 -15.58 -7.62
CA LYS A 16 8.20 -14.55 -7.16
C LYS A 16 8.86 -13.84 -8.34
N GLU A 17 9.24 -14.56 -9.38
CA GLU A 17 9.82 -13.96 -10.59
C GLU A 17 8.80 -13.12 -11.35
N LYS A 18 7.55 -13.59 -11.48
CA LYS A 18 6.46 -12.85 -12.12
C LYS A 18 6.19 -11.50 -11.44
N VAL A 19 6.18 -11.43 -10.11
CA VAL A 19 5.97 -10.15 -9.41
C VAL A 19 7.13 -9.18 -9.64
N LEU A 20 8.37 -9.70 -9.70
CA LEU A 20 9.56 -8.87 -10.00
C LEU A 20 9.49 -8.29 -11.41
N GLN A 21 9.12 -9.10 -12.41
CA GLN A 21 8.96 -8.62 -13.79
C GLN A 21 7.89 -7.53 -13.92
N ILE A 22 6.82 -7.59 -13.12
CA ILE A 22 5.79 -6.55 -13.09
C ILE A 22 6.35 -5.26 -12.47
N TYR A 23 7.10 -5.37 -11.38
CA TYR A 23 7.77 -4.21 -10.79
C TYR A 23 8.79 -3.59 -11.75
N ASP A 24 9.63 -4.38 -12.41
CA ASP A 24 10.59 -3.87 -13.39
C ASP A 24 9.90 -3.05 -14.49
N LYS A 25 8.76 -3.53 -15.01
CA LYS A 25 7.96 -2.77 -16.00
C LYS A 25 7.37 -1.49 -15.42
N LEU A 26 6.80 -1.57 -14.22
CA LEU A 26 6.23 -0.40 -13.52
C LEU A 26 7.28 0.70 -13.36
N PHE A 27 8.45 0.36 -12.83
CA PHE A 27 9.54 1.30 -12.55
C PHE A 27 10.35 1.70 -13.80
N GLN A 28 10.08 1.09 -14.96
CA GLN A 28 10.51 1.58 -16.28
C GLN A 28 9.47 2.52 -16.93
N GLY A 29 8.39 2.88 -16.21
CA GLY A 29 7.33 3.74 -16.72
C GLY A 29 6.38 3.05 -17.70
N GLN A 30 6.49 1.73 -17.89
CA GLN A 30 5.63 0.99 -18.80
C GLN A 30 4.24 0.79 -18.18
N ASP A 31 3.19 0.80 -19.01
CA ASP A 31 1.85 0.46 -18.55
C ASP A 31 1.73 -1.06 -18.33
N ILE A 32 1.69 -1.45 -17.06
CA ILE A 32 1.60 -2.84 -16.61
C ILE A 32 0.25 -3.51 -16.91
N THR A 33 -0.76 -2.74 -17.32
CA THR A 33 -2.15 -3.22 -17.47
C THR A 33 -2.58 -3.44 -18.92
N GLN A 34 -1.80 -3.01 -19.91
CA GLN A 34 -2.24 -2.91 -21.31
C GLN A 34 -2.89 -4.22 -21.82
N GLY A 35 -4.18 -4.11 -22.14
CA GLY A 35 -4.95 -5.16 -22.82
C GLY A 35 -5.33 -6.38 -21.97
N ARG A 36 -5.13 -6.35 -20.64
CA ARG A 36 -5.40 -7.50 -19.78
C ARG A 36 -6.57 -7.24 -18.83
N ALA A 37 -7.76 -7.69 -19.24
CA ALA A 37 -8.89 -7.80 -18.33
C ALA A 37 -8.49 -8.70 -17.13
N GLY A 38 -8.79 -8.24 -15.90
CA GLY A 38 -8.41 -8.97 -14.69
C GLY A 38 -6.92 -8.93 -14.33
N PHE A 39 -6.14 -8.00 -14.89
CA PHE A 39 -4.73 -7.86 -14.50
C PHE A 39 -4.56 -7.70 -12.98
N TRP A 40 -5.34 -6.83 -12.36
CA TRP A 40 -5.24 -6.53 -10.92
C TRP A 40 -5.61 -7.73 -10.05
N ASP A 41 -6.64 -8.46 -10.46
CA ASP A 41 -7.05 -9.74 -9.88
C ASP A 41 -5.88 -10.75 -9.81
N ASP A 42 -5.14 -10.88 -10.91
CA ASP A 42 -3.97 -11.75 -10.97
C ASP A 42 -2.77 -11.19 -10.20
N PHE A 43 -2.55 -9.89 -10.31
CA PHE A 43 -1.43 -9.20 -9.67
C PHE A 43 -1.52 -9.31 -8.14
N PHE A 44 -2.68 -9.03 -7.54
CA PHE A 44 -2.83 -9.10 -6.09
C PHE A 44 -2.92 -10.53 -5.55
N LEU A 45 -2.98 -11.56 -6.40
CA LEU A 45 -2.71 -12.94 -5.96
C LEU A 45 -1.22 -13.20 -5.73
N LEU A 46 -0.34 -12.42 -6.35
CA LEU A 46 1.10 -12.52 -6.14
C LEU A 46 1.47 -11.92 -4.78
N LYS A 47 2.32 -12.64 -4.04
CA LYS A 47 2.85 -12.13 -2.78
C LYS A 47 3.72 -10.90 -3.05
N VAL A 48 3.40 -9.79 -2.39
CA VAL A 48 4.21 -8.58 -2.41
C VAL A 48 5.67 -8.89 -2.04
N ASN A 49 6.60 -8.30 -2.78
CA ASN A 49 8.03 -8.37 -2.46
C ASN A 49 8.49 -7.04 -1.85
N VAL A 50 8.12 -6.83 -0.59
CA VAL A 50 8.42 -5.60 0.18
C VAL A 50 9.91 -5.30 0.20
N LYS A 51 10.76 -6.33 0.32
CA LYS A 51 12.22 -6.15 0.29
C LYS A 51 12.69 -5.52 -1.01
N TRP A 52 12.19 -6.01 -2.15
CA TRP A 52 12.56 -5.45 -3.45
C TRP A 52 12.09 -4.01 -3.58
N LEU A 53 10.83 -3.72 -3.21
CA LEU A 53 10.28 -2.35 -3.27
C LEU A 53 11.09 -1.38 -2.41
N ASN A 54 11.39 -1.75 -1.16
CA ASN A 54 12.20 -0.92 -0.27
C ASN A 54 13.59 -0.65 -0.85
N THR A 55 14.28 -1.68 -1.35
CA THR A 55 15.60 -1.52 -1.97
C THR A 55 15.55 -0.67 -3.25
N HIS A 56 14.44 -0.69 -3.99
CA HIS A 56 14.26 0.16 -5.16
C HIS A 56 14.14 1.64 -4.73
N PHE A 57 13.22 1.94 -3.81
CA PHE A 57 13.02 3.30 -3.31
C PHE A 57 14.25 3.89 -2.59
N GLU A 58 15.04 3.08 -1.89
CA GLU A 58 16.32 3.51 -1.29
C GLU A 58 17.36 4.00 -2.32
N LYS A 59 17.24 3.53 -3.57
CA LYS A 59 18.14 3.87 -4.67
C LYS A 59 17.56 4.91 -5.63
N ALA A 60 16.25 5.11 -5.60
CA ALA A 60 15.56 6.08 -6.43
C ALA A 60 15.97 7.51 -6.03
N VAL A 61 16.04 8.40 -7.02
CA VAL A 61 16.13 9.84 -6.82
C VAL A 61 14.78 10.49 -7.12
N SER A 62 14.54 11.68 -6.57
CA SER A 62 13.27 12.40 -6.73
C SER A 62 12.80 12.50 -8.19
N ASP A 63 13.72 12.77 -9.12
CA ASP A 63 13.39 12.98 -10.53
C ASP A 63 12.79 11.73 -11.19
N ASP A 64 13.29 10.54 -10.83
CA ASP A 64 12.74 9.27 -11.30
C ASP A 64 11.30 9.08 -10.79
N LEU A 65 11.03 9.47 -9.55
CA LEU A 65 9.70 9.38 -8.96
C LEU A 65 8.70 10.36 -9.59
N ILE A 66 9.15 11.55 -10.01
CA ILE A 66 8.30 12.50 -10.75
C ILE A 66 7.83 11.87 -12.05
N ILE A 67 8.74 11.23 -12.79
CA ILE A 67 8.42 10.58 -14.06
C ILE A 67 7.47 9.39 -13.84
N LEU A 68 7.66 8.63 -12.76
CA LEU A 68 6.85 7.45 -12.42
C LEU A 68 5.54 7.78 -11.73
N LYS A 69 5.28 9.06 -11.38
CA LYS A 69 4.08 9.48 -10.64
C LYS A 69 2.77 8.92 -11.22
N PRO A 70 2.50 8.94 -12.54
CA PRO A 70 1.24 8.38 -13.07
C PRO A 70 1.06 6.88 -12.77
N GLN A 71 2.15 6.11 -12.85
CA GLN A 71 2.16 4.68 -12.61
C GLN A 71 2.02 4.37 -11.13
N LEU A 72 2.73 5.11 -10.26
CA LEU A 72 2.64 5.00 -8.81
C LEU A 72 1.24 5.39 -8.30
N ASN A 73 0.70 6.50 -8.79
CA ASN A 73 -0.65 6.97 -8.49
C ASN A 73 -1.69 5.90 -8.83
N ARG A 74 -1.65 5.37 -10.05
CA ARG A 74 -2.57 4.32 -10.48
C ARG A 74 -2.47 3.07 -9.61
N LEU A 75 -1.25 2.63 -9.28
CA LEU A 75 -1.05 1.47 -8.42
C LEU A 75 -1.58 1.72 -7.00
N LEU A 76 -1.34 2.89 -6.43
CA LEU A 76 -1.81 3.28 -5.10
C LEU A 76 -3.35 3.30 -5.04
N LEU A 77 -3.99 3.97 -5.99
CA LEU A 77 -5.45 4.02 -6.10
C LEU A 77 -6.05 2.62 -6.27
N GLN A 78 -5.41 1.77 -7.08
CA GLN A 78 -5.86 0.40 -7.24
C GLN A 78 -5.68 -0.44 -5.97
N CYS A 79 -4.60 -0.25 -5.21
CA CYS A 79 -4.43 -0.92 -3.93
C CYS A 79 -5.59 -0.61 -2.98
N LEU A 80 -5.98 0.67 -2.89
CA LEU A 80 -7.12 1.10 -2.09
C LEU A 80 -8.42 0.48 -2.59
N HIS A 81 -8.70 0.57 -3.89
CA HIS A 81 -9.90 -0.01 -4.50
C HIS A 81 -10.03 -1.51 -4.23
N THR A 82 -8.95 -2.28 -4.41
CA THR A 82 -8.94 -3.73 -4.15
C THR A 82 -9.09 -4.03 -2.66
N ALA A 83 -8.50 -3.23 -1.77
CA ALA A 83 -8.64 -3.43 -0.33
C ALA A 83 -10.08 -3.19 0.15
N GLU A 84 -10.78 -2.22 -0.44
CA GLU A 84 -12.18 -1.89 -0.15
C GLU A 84 -13.17 -2.93 -0.68
N HIS A 85 -13.05 -3.31 -1.95
CA HIS A 85 -14.14 -4.00 -2.66
C HIS A 85 -13.94 -5.50 -2.85
N ASP A 86 -12.69 -6.00 -2.78
CA ASP A 86 -12.41 -7.40 -3.06
C ASP A 86 -12.78 -8.31 -1.87
N LYS A 87 -13.40 -9.46 -2.17
CA LYS A 87 -13.78 -10.47 -1.18
C LYS A 87 -12.65 -11.48 -0.94
N HIS A 88 -11.70 -11.57 -1.86
CA HIS A 88 -10.58 -12.48 -1.81
C HIS A 88 -9.49 -11.96 -0.85
N ARG A 89 -9.44 -12.56 0.33
CA ARG A 89 -8.59 -12.12 1.46
C ARG A 89 -7.10 -11.98 1.12
N ILE A 90 -6.56 -12.83 0.23
CA ILE A 90 -5.16 -12.72 -0.19
C ILE A 90 -4.93 -11.45 -1.02
N ARG A 91 -5.88 -11.09 -1.88
CA ARG A 91 -5.77 -9.89 -2.72
C ARG A 91 -5.84 -8.64 -1.87
N VAL A 92 -6.82 -8.58 -0.97
CA VAL A 92 -6.93 -7.52 0.05
C VAL A 92 -5.63 -7.38 0.86
N ALA A 93 -5.10 -8.49 1.39
CA ALA A 93 -3.87 -8.47 2.17
C ALA A 93 -2.65 -7.97 1.37
N ASN A 94 -2.50 -8.42 0.13
CA ASN A 94 -1.38 -8.01 -0.72
C ASN A 94 -1.53 -6.57 -1.21
N ALA A 95 -2.76 -6.10 -1.43
CA ALA A 95 -3.05 -4.72 -1.78
C ALA A 95 -2.66 -3.75 -0.65
N ILE A 96 -3.06 -4.04 0.59
CA ILE A 96 -2.67 -3.24 1.76
C ILE A 96 -1.15 -3.18 1.91
N GLN A 97 -0.47 -4.34 1.87
CA GLN A 97 0.99 -4.35 2.00
C GLN A 97 1.72 -3.69 0.83
N THR A 98 1.14 -3.69 -0.38
CA THR A 98 1.71 -2.97 -1.52
C THR A 98 1.56 -1.47 -1.32
N MET A 99 0.38 -1.00 -0.88
CA MET A 99 0.14 0.39 -0.50
C MET A 99 1.13 0.87 0.57
N ASP A 100 1.32 0.08 1.64
CA ASP A 100 2.30 0.39 2.70
C ASP A 100 3.71 0.55 2.14
N ALA A 101 4.14 -0.37 1.27
CA ALA A 101 5.46 -0.33 0.67
C ALA A 101 5.66 0.89 -0.25
N LEU A 102 4.63 1.31 -0.98
CA LEU A 102 4.68 2.50 -1.84
C LEU A 102 4.77 3.78 -1.01
N VAL A 103 3.85 3.95 -0.05
CA VAL A 103 3.79 5.12 0.83
C VAL A 103 5.09 5.24 1.60
N SER A 104 5.50 4.16 2.27
CA SER A 104 6.73 4.15 3.04
C SER A 104 7.99 4.32 2.17
N GLY A 105 7.98 3.80 0.94
CA GLY A 105 9.08 3.92 0.00
C GLY A 105 9.28 5.36 -0.49
N VAL A 106 8.22 6.01 -0.91
CA VAL A 106 8.25 7.39 -1.42
C VAL A 106 8.71 8.37 -0.34
N TYR A 107 8.18 8.26 0.88
CA TYR A 107 8.60 9.13 1.99
C TYR A 107 10.04 8.88 2.48
N ARG A 108 10.63 7.73 2.15
CA ARG A 108 12.06 7.47 2.37
C ARG A 108 12.95 7.85 1.19
N CYS A 109 12.36 8.22 0.05
CA CYS A 109 13.13 8.61 -1.11
C CYS A 109 13.99 9.83 -0.78
N LYS A 110 15.22 9.85 -1.28
CA LYS A 110 16.13 10.97 -1.07
C LYS A 110 15.66 12.14 -1.91
N THR A 111 15.21 13.20 -1.27
CA THR A 111 15.00 14.50 -1.90
C THR A 111 16.26 15.36 -1.72
N PRO A 112 16.63 16.18 -2.73
CA PRO A 112 17.66 17.19 -2.54
C PRO A 112 17.30 18.13 -1.38
N ALA A 113 18.30 18.61 -0.63
CA ALA A 113 18.09 19.46 0.54
C ALA A 113 17.30 20.76 0.24
N ASP A 114 17.38 21.24 -1.02
CA ASP A 114 16.69 22.44 -1.48
C ASP A 114 15.33 22.14 -2.16
N SER A 115 14.88 20.89 -2.14
CA SER A 115 13.61 20.50 -2.76
C SER A 115 12.43 21.00 -1.93
N THR A 116 11.52 21.75 -2.56
CA THR A 116 10.26 22.20 -1.96
C THR A 116 9.14 21.18 -2.14
N MET A 117 9.40 20.05 -2.80
CA MET A 117 8.37 19.07 -3.18
C MET A 117 8.08 18.15 -1.98
N ASP A 118 6.81 18.07 -1.57
CA ASP A 118 6.38 17.11 -0.55
C ASP A 118 6.41 15.69 -1.14
N ALA A 119 6.86 14.72 -0.34
CA ALA A 119 6.84 13.31 -0.70
C ALA A 119 5.44 12.82 -1.14
N SER A 120 4.36 13.40 -0.57
CA SER A 120 2.99 13.09 -0.99
C SER A 120 2.72 13.39 -2.47
N GLU A 121 3.43 14.37 -3.04
CA GLU A 121 3.26 14.80 -4.44
C GLU A 121 3.79 13.77 -5.44
N PHE A 122 4.62 12.81 -5.04
CA PHE A 122 5.04 11.71 -5.92
C PHE A 122 3.98 10.61 -6.06
N LEU A 123 2.99 10.57 -5.17
CA LEU A 123 1.96 9.52 -5.13
C LEU A 123 0.61 9.98 -5.62
N LEU A 124 0.15 11.16 -5.18
CA LEU A 124 -1.18 11.67 -5.50
C LEU A 124 -1.10 13.07 -6.09
N ASN A 125 -2.04 13.41 -6.95
CA ASN A 125 -2.29 14.81 -7.26
C ASN A 125 -2.95 15.47 -6.03
N PRO A 126 -2.70 16.75 -5.75
CA PRO A 126 -3.31 17.46 -4.62
C PRO A 126 -4.85 17.33 -4.59
N GLU A 127 -5.47 17.35 -5.77
CA GLU A 127 -6.93 17.17 -5.96
C GLU A 127 -7.45 15.80 -5.52
N GLN A 128 -6.61 14.76 -5.53
CA GLN A 128 -6.99 13.38 -5.19
C GLN A 128 -6.72 13.02 -3.73
N VAL A 129 -5.91 13.80 -3.02
CA VAL A 129 -5.46 13.48 -1.65
C VAL A 129 -6.65 13.35 -0.69
N THR A 130 -7.56 14.31 -0.70
CA THR A 130 -8.72 14.34 0.20
C THR A 130 -9.62 13.13 -0.04
N ASP A 131 -9.96 12.85 -1.30
CA ASP A 131 -10.80 11.71 -1.67
C ASP A 131 -10.14 10.38 -1.28
N PHE A 132 -8.85 10.22 -1.60
CA PHE A 132 -8.09 9.04 -1.20
C PHE A 132 -8.13 8.81 0.31
N MET A 133 -7.89 9.86 1.11
CA MET A 133 -7.87 9.74 2.57
C MET A 133 -9.26 9.49 3.15
N GLN A 134 -10.33 9.99 2.53
CA GLN A 134 -11.69 9.70 2.93
C GLN A 134 -12.04 8.22 2.71
N HIS A 135 -11.70 7.69 1.54
CA HIS A 135 -11.84 6.27 1.21
C HIS A 135 -11.01 5.39 2.15
N TYR A 136 -9.73 5.71 2.32
CA TYR A 136 -8.83 5.03 3.26
C TYR A 136 -9.38 5.01 4.70
N THR A 137 -9.92 6.13 5.18
CA THR A 137 -10.55 6.23 6.50
C THR A 137 -11.77 5.32 6.63
N THR A 138 -12.56 5.21 5.57
CA THR A 138 -13.76 4.36 5.50
C THR A 138 -13.36 2.88 5.52
N LEU A 139 -12.40 2.49 4.69
CA LEU A 139 -11.80 1.16 4.69
C LEU A 139 -11.31 0.74 6.08
N CYS A 140 -10.59 1.63 6.76
CA CYS A 140 -10.10 1.38 8.10
C CYS A 140 -11.27 1.10 9.06
N SER A 141 -12.27 1.97 9.09
CA SER A 141 -13.48 1.79 9.93
C SER A 141 -14.19 0.46 9.65
N ASP A 142 -14.40 0.12 8.38
CA ASP A 142 -15.13 -1.07 7.97
C ASP A 142 -14.36 -2.36 8.31
N MET A 143 -13.03 -2.35 8.21
CA MET A 143 -12.19 -3.47 8.64
C MET A 143 -12.42 -3.87 10.10
N PHE A 144 -12.68 -2.91 10.99
CA PHE A 144 -12.93 -3.19 12.40
C PHE A 144 -14.41 -3.43 12.72
N ARG A 145 -15.34 -2.85 11.94
CA ARG A 145 -16.79 -3.08 12.06
C ARG A 145 -17.22 -4.48 11.64
N GLU A 146 -16.77 -4.93 10.48
CA GLU A 146 -17.34 -6.11 9.80
C GLU A 146 -16.81 -7.46 10.31
N ASN A 147 -16.16 -7.50 11.48
CA ASN A 147 -15.50 -8.69 12.01
C ASN A 147 -14.57 -9.38 10.97
N ARG A 148 -13.84 -8.58 10.18
CA ARG A 148 -12.89 -9.09 9.19
C ARG A 148 -11.81 -9.95 9.88
N PRO A 149 -11.20 -10.91 9.15
CA PRO A 149 -10.13 -11.75 9.68
C PRO A 149 -9.08 -10.95 10.43
N GLU A 150 -8.65 -11.44 11.60
CA GLU A 150 -7.69 -10.76 12.48
C GLU A 150 -6.44 -10.29 11.73
N ARG A 151 -5.88 -11.15 10.87
CA ARG A 151 -4.73 -10.80 10.03
C ARG A 151 -4.95 -9.56 9.17
N LEU A 152 -6.14 -9.37 8.59
CA LEU A 152 -6.44 -8.17 7.79
C LEU A 152 -6.55 -6.93 8.67
N ARG A 153 -7.15 -7.06 9.86
CA ARG A 153 -7.20 -5.98 10.85
C ARG A 153 -5.79 -5.58 11.32
N SER A 154 -4.91 -6.53 11.59
CA SER A 154 -3.51 -6.26 11.93
C SER A 154 -2.76 -5.56 10.79
N LEU A 155 -2.97 -5.99 9.53
CA LEU A 155 -2.40 -5.30 8.38
C LEU A 155 -2.91 -3.87 8.26
N MET A 156 -4.20 -3.64 8.53
CA MET A 156 -4.76 -2.29 8.51
C MET A 156 -4.18 -1.40 9.62
N LEU A 157 -3.98 -1.92 10.84
CA LEU A 157 -3.29 -1.20 11.91
C LEU A 157 -1.84 -0.84 11.52
N ASN A 158 -1.12 -1.76 10.89
CA ASN A 158 0.24 -1.51 10.40
C ASN A 158 0.26 -0.46 9.28
N SER A 159 -0.75 -0.45 8.41
CA SER A 159 -0.94 0.56 7.38
C SER A 159 -1.19 1.93 8.03
N MET A 160 -2.11 2.02 8.99
CA MET A 160 -2.34 3.27 9.73
C MET A 160 -1.07 3.78 10.42
N HIS A 161 -0.32 2.89 11.08
CA HIS A 161 0.96 3.23 11.68
C HIS A 161 1.97 3.73 10.65
N THR A 162 2.04 3.09 9.48
CA THR A 162 2.92 3.51 8.37
C THR A 162 2.60 4.93 7.93
N PHE A 163 1.34 5.22 7.64
CA PHE A 163 0.89 6.56 7.28
C PHE A 163 1.26 7.59 8.36
N VAL A 164 0.92 7.32 9.63
CA VAL A 164 1.26 8.24 10.75
C VAL A 164 2.75 8.49 10.86
N THR A 165 3.57 7.45 10.71
CA THR A 165 5.03 7.56 10.88
C THR A 165 5.68 8.37 9.78
N VAL A 166 5.22 8.20 8.54
CA VAL A 166 5.90 8.81 7.39
C VAL A 166 5.35 10.19 7.04
N SER A 167 4.09 10.49 7.38
CA SER A 167 3.42 11.71 6.95
C SER A 167 3.28 12.75 8.06
N GLN A 168 4.20 12.80 9.02
CA GLN A 168 4.11 13.70 10.19
C GLN A 168 3.99 15.18 9.81
N ASP A 169 4.62 15.57 8.69
CA ASP A 169 4.59 16.93 8.17
C ASP A 169 3.41 17.19 7.22
N ASN A 170 2.67 16.15 6.81
CA ASN A 170 1.50 16.29 5.93
C ASN A 170 0.22 16.45 6.77
N VAL A 171 -0.19 17.70 6.97
CA VAL A 171 -1.34 18.08 7.80
C VAL A 171 -2.62 17.34 7.40
N THR A 172 -2.87 17.15 6.10
CA THR A 172 -4.06 16.45 5.61
C THR A 172 -4.07 14.99 6.04
N TYR A 173 -2.94 14.29 5.89
CA TYR A 173 -2.84 12.88 6.27
C TYR A 173 -3.00 12.73 7.78
N VAL A 174 -2.30 13.56 8.57
CA VAL A 174 -2.41 13.56 10.04
C VAL A 174 -3.84 13.81 10.48
N HIS A 175 -4.53 14.79 9.89
CA HIS A 175 -5.92 15.10 10.22
C HIS A 175 -6.85 13.91 9.92
N CYS A 176 -6.77 13.32 8.72
CA CYS A 176 -7.59 12.19 8.35
C CYS A 176 -7.32 10.95 9.20
N LEU A 177 -6.06 10.69 9.56
CA LEU A 177 -5.70 9.57 10.45
C LEU A 177 -6.27 9.77 11.85
N LYS A 178 -6.25 10.98 12.40
CA LYS A 178 -6.92 11.29 13.69
C LYS A 178 -8.42 10.98 13.62
N LEU A 179 -9.12 11.46 12.58
CA LEU A 179 -10.53 11.14 12.36
C LEU A 179 -10.78 9.63 12.24
N CYS A 180 -9.85 8.90 11.62
CA CYS A 180 -9.92 7.46 11.52
C CYS A 180 -9.82 6.79 12.89
N PHE A 181 -8.84 7.19 13.71
CA PHE A 181 -8.70 6.69 15.08
C PHE A 181 -9.95 6.95 15.92
N ASP A 182 -10.51 8.16 15.87
CA ASP A 182 -11.72 8.51 16.61
C ASP A 182 -12.91 7.63 16.18
N LYS A 183 -13.12 7.44 14.87
CA LYS A 183 -14.16 6.55 14.34
C LYS A 183 -13.99 5.10 14.78
N ILE A 184 -12.74 4.60 14.78
CA ILE A 184 -12.42 3.25 15.19
C ILE A 184 -12.66 3.08 16.70
N LEU A 185 -12.21 4.03 17.52
CA LEU A 185 -12.44 4.05 18.96
C LEU A 185 -13.92 4.03 19.32
N LEU A 186 -14.73 4.87 18.67
CA LEU A 186 -16.18 4.89 18.85
C LEU A 186 -16.86 3.59 18.45
N THR A 187 -16.30 2.88 17.48
CA THR A 187 -16.89 1.61 17.00
C THR A 187 -16.40 0.41 17.82
N CYS A 188 -15.21 0.50 18.41
CA CYS A 188 -14.55 -0.59 19.10
C CYS A 188 -14.29 -0.22 20.56
N ASP A 189 -15.28 -0.47 21.42
CA ASP A 189 -15.16 -0.43 22.90
C ASP A 189 -13.93 -1.24 23.42
N ARG A 190 -13.40 -2.16 22.61
CA ARG A 190 -12.29 -3.07 22.95
C ARG A 190 -10.90 -2.55 22.57
N LEU A 191 -10.75 -1.44 21.83
CA LEU A 191 -9.44 -0.97 21.36
C LEU A 191 -8.69 -0.06 22.34
N SER A 192 -9.31 0.31 23.48
CA SER A 192 -8.65 1.08 24.55
C SER A 192 -7.34 0.45 25.06
N LYS A 193 -7.17 -0.88 24.91
CA LYS A 193 -5.95 -1.60 25.29
C LYS A 193 -4.80 -1.52 24.27
N TYR A 194 -5.08 -1.24 23.00
CA TYR A 194 -4.05 -1.17 21.95
C TYR A 194 -3.50 0.24 21.75
N LEU A 195 -4.20 1.27 22.25
CA LEU A 195 -3.91 2.68 21.99
C LEU A 195 -3.02 3.38 23.01
N LEU A 196 -2.65 2.71 24.11
CA LEU A 196 -1.70 3.27 25.09
C LEU A 196 -0.24 3.36 24.58
N PHE A 197 0.04 2.93 23.35
CA PHE A 197 1.39 2.89 22.78
C PHE A 197 1.58 3.77 21.52
N ALA A 198 0.56 4.53 21.10
CA ALA A 198 0.58 5.28 19.84
C ALA A 198 0.49 6.81 20.00
N VAL A 199 0.65 7.34 21.22
CA VAL A 199 0.80 8.78 21.50
C VAL A 199 2.14 9.01 22.17
#